data_AF-A0A3D5SWQ3-F1
#
_entry.id   AF-A0A3D5SWQ3-F1
#
_cell.length_a   1.000
_cell.length_b   1.000
_cell.length_c   1.000
_cell.angle_alpha   90.00
_cell.angle_beta   90.00
_cell.angle_gamma   90.00
#
_symmetry.space_group_name_H-M   'P 1'
#
loop_
_entity.id
_entity.type
_entity.pdbx_description
1 polymer ?
#
loop_
_entity_poly.entity_id
_entity_poly.type
_entity_poly.pdbx_seq_one_letter_code
_entity_poly.pdbx_strand_id
1 'polypeptide(L)'
;MTANTSTTQQAPLVPASSPAHGITPEQRYRMIAEAAYYLAEKRGFVGGDMAADWLQAEAEIDRKLRNQESAATDIEQRVRTALAGDPAGIAQEVRAITLQALSHGKLDKEALKQVMTSVVQAALQGSAQRAKQGTQALKEALRGLDEALAAAAEAAQLAIQEAAGRTGEFSRQGLKRATDDLAVLESLLVETLTDVAREAQGNLKATLQDIINHARASGMVVGRRVMEATGQLAQVMAKTAHEQVEADVDTLRKEGELLAGLIAGALQGIAAHLQKAAPKSKQGKTD
;
A
#
# COMPACT_ATOMS: atom_id res chain seq x y z
N MET A 1 42.85 49.47 14.43
CA MET A 1 41.41 49.50 14.78
C MET A 1 40.63 49.16 13.52
N THR A 2 39.81 48.15 13.36
CA THR A 2 39.50 46.86 14.03
C THR A 2 38.54 46.18 13.05
N ALA A 3 38.70 44.89 12.84
CA ALA A 3 37.82 44.05 12.03
C ALA A 3 36.43 43.89 12.67
N ASN A 4 35.38 43.57 11.89
CA ASN A 4 34.78 42.23 11.95
C ASN A 4 33.79 41.98 10.80
N THR A 5 34.06 40.94 10.02
CA THR A 5 33.12 40.29 9.10
C THR A 5 32.42 39.16 9.84
N SER A 6 31.09 39.21 9.94
CA SER A 6 30.29 38.12 10.52
C SER A 6 30.21 36.95 9.56
N THR A 7 31.01 35.93 9.85
CA THR A 7 30.94 34.58 9.29
C THR A 7 29.64 33.90 9.74
N THR A 8 28.67 33.74 8.82
CA THR A 8 27.59 32.77 9.01
C THR A 8 28.14 31.38 8.72
N GLN A 9 28.29 30.62 9.79
CA GLN A 9 28.81 29.26 9.85
C GLN A 9 27.88 28.31 9.07
N GLN A 10 28.35 27.81 7.93
CA GLN A 10 27.73 26.66 7.25
C GLN A 10 27.91 25.42 8.12
N ALA A 11 26.80 24.81 8.51
CA ALA A 11 26.80 23.48 9.10
C ALA A 11 27.25 22.45 8.05
N PRO A 12 28.01 21.40 8.43
CA PRO A 12 28.54 20.44 7.46
C PRO A 12 27.41 19.64 6.81
N LEU A 13 27.36 19.63 5.48
CA LEU A 13 26.55 18.73 4.68
C LEU A 13 27.07 17.30 4.87
N VAL A 14 26.54 16.58 5.86
CA VAL A 14 26.61 15.12 5.87
C VAL A 14 25.81 14.61 4.69
N PRO A 15 26.34 13.68 3.87
CA PRO A 15 25.60 13.11 2.77
C PRO A 15 24.38 12.38 3.34
N ALA A 16 23.19 12.80 2.89
CA ALA A 16 21.92 12.16 3.20
C ALA A 16 22.04 10.67 2.84
N SER A 17 22.24 9.83 3.85
CA SER A 17 22.17 8.39 3.70
C SER A 17 20.74 8.08 3.30
N SER A 18 20.55 7.42 2.16
CA SER A 18 19.23 7.02 1.67
C SER A 18 18.48 6.31 2.81
N PRO A 19 17.28 6.77 3.18
CA PRO A 19 16.54 6.15 4.28
C PRO A 19 16.18 4.72 3.88
N ALA A 20 16.49 3.77 4.75
CA ALA A 20 16.24 2.34 4.54
C ALA A 20 14.75 1.96 4.36
N HIS A 21 13.83 2.92 4.51
CA HIS A 21 12.38 2.71 4.53
C HIS A 21 11.58 3.69 3.65
N GLY A 22 12.23 4.40 2.72
CA GLY A 22 11.55 5.27 1.74
C GLY A 22 10.97 6.59 2.29
N ILE A 23 10.95 6.80 3.61
CA ILE A 23 10.48 8.04 4.25
C ILE A 23 11.67 8.93 4.61
N THR A 24 11.73 10.12 4.03
CA THR A 24 12.79 11.11 4.30
C THR A 24 12.54 11.87 5.61
N PRO A 25 13.58 12.45 6.24
CA PRO A 25 13.41 13.31 7.41
C PRO A 25 12.40 14.45 7.19
N GLU A 26 12.36 15.02 5.99
CA GLU A 26 11.43 16.09 5.62
C GLU A 26 9.99 15.59 5.48
N GLN A 27 9.81 14.35 5.04
CA GLN A 27 8.48 13.70 5.02
C GLN A 27 8.02 13.38 6.44
N ARG A 28 8.89 12.82 7.29
CA ARG A 28 8.58 12.60 8.72
C ARG A 28 8.17 13.91 9.39
N TYR A 29 8.92 14.99 9.15
CA TYR A 29 8.58 16.32 9.67
C TYR A 29 7.19 16.78 9.24
N ARG A 30 6.85 16.64 7.94
CA ARG A 30 5.52 16.99 7.43
C ARG A 30 4.40 16.18 8.08
N MET A 31 4.60 14.88 8.24
CA MET A 31 3.63 14.00 8.92
C MET A 31 3.39 14.44 10.37
N ILE A 32 4.45 14.83 11.09
CA ILE A 32 4.35 15.30 12.48
C ILE A 32 3.64 16.65 12.53
N ALA A 33 4.01 17.59 11.65
CA ALA A 33 3.40 18.91 11.60
C ALA A 33 1.89 18.85 11.30
N GLU A 34 1.48 18.01 10.34
CA GLU A 34 0.07 17.80 10.03
C GLU A 34 -0.68 17.17 11.21
N ALA A 35 -0.11 16.14 11.84
CA ALA A 35 -0.73 15.50 13.00
C ALA A 35 -0.88 16.48 14.18
N ALA A 36 0.13 17.32 14.45
CA ALA A 36 0.07 18.35 15.47
C ALA A 36 -1.01 19.40 15.17
N TYR A 37 -1.14 19.80 13.90
CA TYR A 37 -2.22 20.69 13.45
C TYR A 37 -3.60 20.09 13.74
N TYR A 38 -3.84 18.83 13.40
CA TYR A 38 -5.12 18.18 13.66
C TYR A 38 -5.42 18.02 15.16
N LEU A 39 -4.40 17.80 16.00
CA LEU A 39 -4.57 17.79 17.46
C LEU A 39 -5.01 19.16 17.98
N ALA A 40 -4.38 20.24 17.48
CA ALA A 40 -4.75 21.60 17.80
C ALA A 40 -6.16 21.97 17.28
N GLU A 41 -6.54 21.48 16.10
CA GLU A 41 -7.87 21.69 15.51
C GLU A 41 -8.97 20.98 16.30
N LYS A 42 -8.74 19.74 16.76
CA LYS A 42 -9.72 18.99 17.58
C LYS A 42 -10.10 19.68 18.90
N ARG A 43 -9.21 20.53 19.43
CA ARG A 43 -9.49 21.38 20.60
C ARG A 43 -10.00 22.78 20.22
N GLY A 44 -10.32 23.00 18.94
CA GLY A 44 -10.78 24.29 18.41
C GLY A 44 -9.71 25.38 18.43
N PHE A 45 -8.42 25.01 18.44
CA PHE A 45 -7.27 25.92 18.56
C PHE A 45 -7.24 26.75 19.86
N VAL A 46 -8.03 26.39 20.86
CA VAL A 46 -8.13 27.12 22.13
C VAL A 46 -7.51 26.31 23.27
N GLY A 47 -6.65 26.97 24.07
CA GLY A 47 -6.33 26.52 25.42
C GLY A 47 -5.36 25.34 25.55
N GLY A 48 -4.51 25.06 24.56
CA GLY A 48 -3.48 24.02 24.73
C GLY A 48 -2.11 24.36 24.14
N ASP A 49 -1.10 23.63 24.60
CA ASP A 49 0.31 23.85 24.29
C ASP A 49 0.69 23.23 22.93
N MET A 50 1.16 24.06 22.00
CA MET A 50 1.66 23.61 20.70
C MET A 50 2.83 22.64 20.84
N ALA A 51 3.67 22.80 21.87
CA ALA A 51 4.77 21.88 22.13
C ALA A 51 4.25 20.49 22.56
N ALA A 52 3.15 20.44 23.33
CA ALA A 52 2.51 19.18 23.71
C ALA A 52 1.85 18.48 22.49
N ASP A 53 1.18 19.24 21.61
CA ASP A 53 0.61 18.67 20.39
C ASP A 53 1.70 18.10 19.47
N TRP A 54 2.81 18.83 19.32
CA TRP A 54 3.97 18.37 18.55
C TRP A 54 4.56 17.08 19.13
N LEU A 55 4.79 17.04 20.44
CA LEU A 55 5.36 15.86 21.11
C LEU A 55 4.44 14.64 20.97
N GLN A 56 3.13 14.84 21.11
CA GLN A 56 2.14 13.79 20.91
C GLN A 56 2.12 13.30 19.45
N ALA A 57 2.14 14.24 18.49
CA ALA A 57 2.20 13.93 17.07
C ALA A 57 3.47 13.15 16.71
N GLU A 58 4.63 13.56 17.23
CA GLU A 58 5.90 12.87 17.03
C GLU A 58 5.84 11.44 17.55
N ALA A 59 5.36 11.22 18.77
CA ALA A 59 5.20 9.89 19.34
C ALA A 59 4.21 9.03 18.54
N GLU A 60 3.14 9.62 18.01
CA GLU A 60 2.16 8.92 17.17
C GLU A 60 2.78 8.49 15.83
N ILE A 61 3.46 9.40 15.14
CA ILE A 61 4.11 9.12 13.85
C ILE A 61 5.20 8.08 14.04
N ASP A 62 6.05 8.21 15.04
CA ASP A 62 7.11 7.21 15.28
C ASP A 62 6.56 5.82 15.58
N ARG A 63 5.45 5.73 16.32
CA ARG A 63 4.77 4.45 16.54
C ARG A 63 4.22 3.88 15.23
N LYS A 64 3.61 4.72 14.38
CA LYS A 64 3.12 4.29 13.06
C LYS A 64 4.26 3.77 12.19
N LEU A 65 5.37 4.50 12.10
CA LEU A 65 6.54 4.13 11.32
C LEU A 65 7.15 2.79 11.78
N ARG A 66 7.30 2.60 13.09
CA ARG A 66 7.80 1.31 13.64
C ARG A 66 6.86 0.15 13.34
N ASN A 67 5.56 0.35 13.45
CA ASN A 67 4.58 -0.69 13.13
C ASN A 67 4.62 -1.05 11.64
N GLN A 68 4.78 -0.04 10.77
CA GLN A 68 4.94 -0.23 9.33
C GLN A 68 6.23 -0.99 8.99
N GLU A 69 7.35 -0.65 9.62
CA GLU A 69 8.64 -1.36 9.47
C GLU A 69 8.55 -2.82 9.91
N SER A 70 7.92 -3.08 11.06
CA SER A 70 7.68 -4.45 11.52
C SER A 70 6.77 -5.23 10.56
N ALA A 71 5.74 -4.60 10.00
CA ALA A 71 4.85 -5.23 9.03
C ALA A 71 5.56 -5.53 7.71
N ALA A 72 6.39 -4.60 7.20
CA ALA A 72 7.23 -4.80 6.03
C ALA A 72 8.16 -6.01 6.22
N THR A 73 8.83 -6.08 7.38
CA THR A 73 9.73 -7.20 7.72
C THR A 73 8.98 -8.54 7.76
N ASP A 74 7.77 -8.58 8.34
CA ASP A 74 6.94 -9.79 8.35
C ASP A 74 6.56 -10.23 6.93
N ILE A 75 6.11 -9.29 6.09
CA ILE A 75 5.77 -9.54 4.69
C ILE A 75 6.98 -10.13 3.96
N GLU A 76 8.15 -9.52 4.09
CA GLU A 76 9.36 -9.98 3.44
C GLU A 76 9.74 -11.40 3.84
N GLN A 77 9.68 -11.71 5.13
CA GLN A 77 10.02 -13.02 5.65
C GLN A 77 9.02 -14.09 5.17
N ARG A 78 7.73 -13.76 5.14
CA ARG A 78 6.67 -14.66 4.68
C ARG A 78 6.75 -14.90 3.18
N VAL A 79 7.00 -13.86 2.37
CA VAL A 79 7.20 -13.99 0.93
C VAL A 79 8.45 -14.82 0.64
N ARG A 80 9.56 -14.61 1.37
CA ARG A 80 10.76 -15.45 1.27
C ARG A 80 10.47 -16.91 1.58
N THR A 81 9.64 -17.17 2.58
CA THR A 81 9.21 -18.53 2.94
C THR A 81 8.37 -19.14 1.83
N ALA A 82 7.42 -18.40 1.27
CA ALA A 82 6.59 -18.86 0.16
C ALA A 82 7.41 -19.22 -1.08
N LEU A 83 8.41 -18.39 -1.40
CA LEU A 83 9.35 -18.64 -2.49
C LEU A 83 10.17 -19.92 -2.29
N ALA A 84 10.30 -20.43 -1.06
CA ALA A 84 10.99 -21.67 -0.77
C ALA A 84 10.22 -22.90 -1.27
N GLY A 85 8.90 -22.79 -1.43
CA GLY A 85 7.99 -23.87 -1.82
C GLY A 85 8.00 -24.22 -3.31
N ASP A 86 6.93 -24.93 -3.73
CA ASP A 86 6.68 -25.33 -5.11
C ASP A 86 6.34 -24.10 -5.97
N PRO A 87 7.02 -23.87 -7.12
CA PRO A 87 6.70 -22.79 -8.04
C PRO A 87 5.21 -22.64 -8.37
N ALA A 88 4.46 -23.74 -8.47
CA ALA A 88 3.03 -23.69 -8.77
C ALA A 88 2.18 -23.04 -7.65
N GLY A 89 2.66 -23.07 -6.40
CA GLY A 89 1.96 -22.51 -5.22
C GLY A 89 2.36 -21.06 -4.88
N ILE A 90 3.51 -20.58 -5.38
CA ILE A 90 4.07 -19.27 -5.02
C ILE A 90 3.06 -18.14 -5.25
N ALA A 91 2.39 -18.11 -6.40
CA ALA A 91 1.44 -17.06 -6.72
C ALA A 91 0.28 -17.02 -5.70
N GLN A 92 -0.25 -18.17 -5.30
CA GLN A 92 -1.34 -18.25 -4.33
C GLN A 92 -0.90 -17.82 -2.93
N GLU A 93 0.30 -18.21 -2.50
CA GLU A 93 0.83 -17.83 -1.19
C GLU A 93 1.15 -16.32 -1.13
N VAL A 94 1.82 -15.78 -2.14
CA VAL A 94 2.11 -14.34 -2.23
C VAL A 94 0.83 -13.52 -2.31
N ARG A 95 -0.19 -14.02 -3.03
CA ARG A 95 -1.51 -13.41 -3.04
C ARG A 95 -2.14 -13.35 -1.65
N ALA A 96 -2.11 -14.46 -0.91
CA ALA A 96 -2.67 -14.53 0.45
C ALA A 96 -1.91 -13.61 1.43
N ILE A 97 -0.58 -13.56 1.34
CA ILE A 97 0.25 -12.67 2.15
C ILE A 97 -0.09 -11.21 1.87
N THR A 98 -0.16 -10.83 0.59
CA THR A 98 -0.49 -9.47 0.16
C THR A 98 -1.89 -9.08 0.63
N LEU A 99 -2.91 -9.92 0.43
CA LEU A 99 -4.27 -9.63 0.87
C LEU A 99 -4.37 -9.44 2.39
N GLN A 100 -3.65 -10.26 3.16
CA GLN A 100 -3.61 -10.09 4.61
C GLN A 100 -2.93 -8.77 5.01
N ALA A 101 -1.82 -8.41 4.36
CA ALA A 101 -1.15 -7.13 4.59
C ALA A 101 -2.07 -5.94 4.28
N LEU A 102 -2.74 -5.97 3.12
CA LEU A 102 -3.68 -4.93 2.71
C LEU A 102 -4.89 -4.82 3.66
N SER A 103 -5.31 -5.92 4.27
CA SER A 103 -6.44 -5.91 5.21
C SER A 103 -6.14 -5.25 6.55
N HIS A 104 -4.87 -5.12 6.92
CA HIS A 104 -4.45 -4.49 8.19
C HIS A 104 -4.10 -3.00 8.02
N GLY A 105 -3.93 -2.53 6.78
CA GLY A 105 -3.64 -1.15 6.45
C GLY A 105 -4.90 -0.36 6.08
N LYS A 106 -4.82 0.97 6.16
CA LYS A 106 -5.73 1.81 5.38
C LYS A 106 -5.31 1.66 3.92
N LEU A 107 -6.26 1.62 2.98
CA LEU A 107 -5.97 1.61 1.54
C LEU A 107 -5.50 3.00 1.06
N ASP A 108 -4.58 3.61 1.80
CA ASP A 108 -3.92 4.83 1.38
C ASP A 108 -2.69 4.50 0.53
N LYS A 109 -2.33 5.47 -0.31
CA LYS A 109 -1.29 5.35 -1.34
C LYS A 109 0.05 4.87 -0.77
N GLU A 110 0.47 5.41 0.37
CA GLU A 110 1.80 5.14 0.93
C GLU A 110 1.87 3.74 1.54
N ALA A 111 0.83 3.34 2.28
CA ALA A 111 0.73 1.98 2.80
C ALA A 111 0.70 0.93 1.68
N LEU A 112 -0.04 1.20 0.60
CA LEU A 112 -0.08 0.36 -0.59
C LEU A 112 1.31 0.24 -1.24
N LYS A 113 1.98 1.37 -1.48
CA LYS A 113 3.33 1.40 -2.08
C LYS A 113 4.33 0.62 -1.24
N GLN A 114 4.25 0.74 0.09
CA GLN A 114 5.14 0.01 1.00
C GLN A 114 4.91 -1.51 0.91
N VAL A 115 3.66 -1.98 0.99
CA VAL A 115 3.35 -3.42 0.86
C VAL A 115 3.85 -3.96 -0.47
N MET A 116 3.57 -3.27 -1.59
CA MET A 116 4.05 -3.67 -2.91
C MET A 116 5.57 -3.74 -2.97
N THR A 117 6.26 -2.73 -2.42
CA THR A 117 7.72 -2.67 -2.40
C THR A 117 8.32 -3.85 -1.63
N SER A 118 7.84 -4.12 -0.42
CA SER A 118 8.29 -5.26 0.39
C SER A 118 8.06 -6.61 -0.30
N VAL A 119 6.90 -6.81 -0.94
CA VAL A 119 6.62 -8.05 -1.68
C VAL A 119 7.56 -8.21 -2.88
N VAL A 120 7.73 -7.15 -3.69
CA VAL A 120 8.59 -7.19 -4.88
C VAL A 120 10.06 -7.38 -4.51
N GLN A 121 10.55 -6.67 -3.49
CA GLN A 121 11.94 -6.81 -3.02
C GLN A 121 12.19 -8.21 -2.43
N ALA A 122 11.27 -8.75 -1.64
CA ALA A 122 11.38 -10.12 -1.14
C ALA A 122 11.36 -11.16 -2.27
N ALA A 123 10.51 -10.98 -3.29
CA ALA A 123 10.49 -11.80 -4.49
C ALA A 123 11.82 -11.75 -5.26
N LEU A 124 12.40 -10.56 -5.39
CA LEU A 124 13.68 -10.35 -6.05
C LEU A 124 14.83 -11.04 -5.29
N GLN A 125 14.90 -10.86 -3.98
CA GLN A 125 15.94 -11.46 -3.15
C GLN A 125 15.81 -12.99 -3.09
N GLY A 126 14.58 -13.50 -2.89
CA GLY A 126 14.33 -14.93 -2.83
C GLY A 126 14.55 -15.64 -4.17
N SER A 127 14.30 -14.95 -5.30
CA SER A 127 14.62 -15.47 -6.63
C SER A 127 16.12 -15.49 -6.92
N ALA A 128 16.89 -14.49 -6.47
CA ALA A 128 18.34 -14.47 -6.60
C ALA A 128 19.01 -15.67 -5.88
N GLN A 129 18.43 -16.11 -4.77
CA GLN A 129 18.89 -17.27 -4.00
C GLN A 129 18.54 -18.63 -4.68
N ARG A 130 17.70 -18.62 -5.73
CA ARG A 130 17.31 -19.83 -6.48
C ARG A 130 18.05 -19.93 -7.82
N ALA A 131 19.06 -20.80 -7.87
CA ALA A 131 19.91 -20.97 -9.06
C ALA A 131 19.16 -21.33 -10.36
N LYS A 132 18.24 -22.32 -10.32
CA LYS A 132 17.59 -22.84 -11.56
C LYS A 132 16.16 -22.32 -11.81
N GLN A 133 15.49 -21.82 -10.77
CA GLN A 133 14.06 -21.48 -10.83
C GLN A 133 13.75 -20.03 -10.41
N GLY A 134 14.77 -19.20 -10.16
CA GLY A 134 14.60 -17.84 -9.66
C GLY A 134 13.67 -16.99 -10.52
N THR A 135 13.88 -16.96 -11.83
CA THR A 135 13.02 -16.21 -12.77
C THR A 135 11.57 -16.67 -12.74
N GLN A 136 11.32 -17.98 -12.64
CA GLN A 136 9.95 -18.50 -12.55
C GLN A 136 9.31 -18.11 -11.22
N ALA A 137 10.02 -18.28 -10.11
CA ALA A 137 9.53 -17.90 -8.78
C ALA A 137 9.21 -16.40 -8.70
N LEU A 138 10.03 -15.54 -9.30
CA LEU A 138 9.76 -14.11 -9.40
C LEU A 138 8.49 -13.81 -10.19
N LYS A 139 8.30 -14.45 -11.36
CA LYS A 139 7.08 -14.28 -12.17
C LYS A 139 5.83 -14.71 -11.41
N GLU A 140 5.87 -15.85 -10.72
CA GLU A 140 4.74 -16.34 -9.93
C GLU A 140 4.44 -15.43 -8.74
N ALA A 141 5.47 -14.92 -8.05
CA ALA A 141 5.27 -13.96 -6.96
C ALA A 141 4.63 -12.66 -7.46
N LEU A 142 5.10 -12.12 -8.58
CA LEU A 142 4.54 -10.90 -9.18
C LEU A 142 3.10 -11.12 -9.70
N ARG A 143 2.80 -12.32 -10.22
CA ARG A 143 1.42 -12.72 -10.54
C ARG A 143 0.53 -12.74 -9.30
N GLY A 144 1.02 -13.31 -8.19
CA GLY A 144 0.30 -13.31 -6.91
C GLY A 144 0.02 -11.90 -6.37
N LEU A 145 0.98 -10.98 -6.51
CA LEU A 145 0.81 -9.57 -6.16
C LEU A 145 -0.26 -8.88 -7.02
N ASP A 146 -0.19 -9.06 -8.35
CA ASP A 146 -1.18 -8.52 -9.29
C ASP A 146 -2.61 -9.05 -9.00
N GLU A 147 -2.75 -10.36 -8.80
CA GLU A 147 -4.03 -10.98 -8.43
C GLU A 147 -4.57 -10.50 -7.07
N ALA A 148 -3.69 -10.21 -6.10
CA ALA A 148 -4.10 -9.64 -4.82
C ALA A 148 -4.63 -8.21 -4.95
N LEU A 149 -3.94 -7.36 -5.72
CA LEU A 149 -4.37 -5.99 -5.97
C LEU A 149 -5.67 -5.94 -6.78
N ALA A 150 -5.84 -6.85 -7.74
CA ALA A 150 -7.11 -7.01 -8.45
C ALA A 150 -8.26 -7.40 -7.50
N ALA A 151 -8.03 -8.36 -6.59
CA ALA A 151 -9.01 -8.74 -5.59
C ALA A 151 -9.31 -7.60 -4.59
N ALA A 152 -8.32 -6.76 -4.27
CA ALA A 152 -8.52 -5.55 -3.48
C ALA A 152 -9.41 -4.53 -4.20
N ALA A 153 -9.19 -4.30 -5.49
CA ALA A 153 -10.01 -3.42 -6.30
C ALA A 153 -11.47 -3.92 -6.43
N GLU A 154 -11.65 -5.24 -6.59
CA GLU A 154 -12.96 -5.90 -6.54
C GLU A 154 -13.67 -5.70 -5.19
N ALA A 155 -12.99 -5.99 -4.08
CA ALA A 155 -13.55 -5.83 -2.75
C ALA A 155 -13.97 -4.39 -2.47
N ALA A 156 -13.16 -3.42 -2.90
CA ALA A 156 -13.49 -2.00 -2.81
C ALA A 156 -14.73 -1.63 -3.62
N GLN A 157 -14.81 -2.05 -4.89
CA GLN A 157 -15.99 -1.79 -5.71
C GLN A 157 -17.26 -2.41 -5.12
N LEU A 158 -17.19 -3.63 -4.59
CA LEU A 158 -18.35 -4.27 -3.94
C LEU A 158 -18.75 -3.51 -2.67
N ALA A 159 -17.80 -3.14 -1.81
CA ALA A 159 -18.07 -2.36 -0.61
C ALA A 159 -18.74 -1.01 -0.94
N ILE A 160 -18.26 -0.33 -1.98
CA ILE A 160 -18.85 0.95 -2.45
C ILE A 160 -20.26 0.72 -3.02
N GLN A 161 -20.48 -0.34 -3.80
CA GLN A 161 -21.80 -0.65 -4.35
C GLN A 161 -22.83 -0.98 -3.27
N GLU A 162 -22.45 -1.78 -2.28
CA GLU A 162 -23.31 -2.11 -1.14
C GLU A 162 -23.67 -0.85 -0.35
N ALA A 163 -22.69 0.00 -0.07
CA ALA A 163 -22.92 1.21 0.69
C ALA A 163 -23.73 2.26 -0.10
N ALA A 164 -23.52 2.37 -1.42
CA ALA A 164 -24.34 3.23 -2.28
C ALA A 164 -25.80 2.73 -2.41
N GLY A 165 -26.03 1.42 -2.31
CA GLY A 165 -27.37 0.83 -2.26
C GLY A 165 -28.11 1.08 -0.95
N ARG A 166 -27.39 1.42 0.13
CA ARG A 166 -27.95 1.78 1.45
C ARG A 166 -28.06 3.29 1.55
N THR A 167 -29.26 3.79 1.83
CA THR A 167 -29.53 5.23 1.76
C THR A 167 -28.69 6.00 2.79
N GLY A 168 -27.82 6.90 2.30
CA GLY A 168 -27.11 7.89 3.13
C GLY A 168 -25.76 7.47 3.73
N GLU A 169 -25.18 6.32 3.36
CA GLU A 169 -23.88 5.90 3.89
C GLU A 169 -22.67 6.62 3.23
N PHE A 170 -22.82 7.08 1.98
CA PHE A 170 -21.75 7.80 1.26
C PHE A 170 -22.27 9.03 0.51
N SER A 171 -21.52 10.13 0.65
CA SER A 171 -21.62 11.33 -0.17
C SER A 171 -21.09 11.10 -1.59
N ARG A 172 -21.53 11.91 -2.56
CA ARG A 172 -20.96 11.90 -3.93
C ARG A 172 -19.44 12.15 -3.93
N GLN A 173 -18.95 13.01 -3.04
CA GLN A 173 -17.54 13.32 -2.93
C GLN A 173 -16.73 12.16 -2.35
N GLY A 174 -17.26 11.46 -1.34
CA GLY A 174 -16.67 10.22 -0.82
C GLY A 174 -16.58 9.13 -1.89
N LEU A 175 -17.65 8.91 -2.65
CA LEU A 175 -17.67 7.96 -3.77
C LEU A 175 -16.65 8.33 -4.87
N LYS A 176 -16.56 9.62 -5.21
CA LYS A 176 -15.57 10.10 -6.18
C LYS A 176 -14.14 9.83 -5.69
N ARG A 177 -13.83 10.17 -4.44
CA ARG A 177 -12.51 9.93 -3.85
C ARG A 177 -12.16 8.44 -3.88
N ALA A 178 -13.06 7.58 -3.45
CA ALA A 178 -12.84 6.14 -3.47
C ALA A 178 -12.60 5.59 -4.89
N THR A 179 -13.30 6.15 -5.90
CA THR A 179 -13.10 5.81 -7.31
C THR A 179 -11.73 6.30 -7.82
N ASP A 180 -11.33 7.52 -7.46
CA ASP A 180 -10.02 8.09 -7.80
C ASP A 180 -8.89 7.27 -7.16
N ASP A 181 -9.03 6.84 -5.90
CA ASP A 181 -8.06 6.01 -5.19
C ASP A 181 -7.87 4.65 -5.89
N LEU A 182 -8.96 4.04 -6.38
CA LEU A 182 -8.90 2.80 -7.17
C LEU A 182 -8.17 2.99 -8.49
N ALA A 183 -8.43 4.10 -9.19
CA ALA A 183 -7.81 4.38 -10.48
C ALA A 183 -6.28 4.47 -10.41
N VAL A 184 -5.74 4.83 -9.24
CA VAL A 184 -4.28 4.99 -9.03
C VAL A 184 -3.56 3.64 -8.80
N LEU A 185 -4.25 2.56 -8.42
CA LEU A 185 -3.64 1.27 -8.05
C LEU A 185 -2.72 0.69 -9.13
N GLU A 186 -3.15 0.66 -10.39
CA GLU A 186 -2.32 0.12 -11.48
C GLU A 186 -1.05 0.96 -11.67
N SER A 187 -1.19 2.28 -11.68
CA SER A 187 -0.05 3.19 -11.83
C SER A 187 0.97 3.02 -10.72
N LEU A 188 0.52 2.82 -9.47
CA LEU A 188 1.39 2.56 -8.33
C LEU A 188 2.15 1.24 -8.45
N LEU A 189 1.51 0.20 -8.96
CA LEU A 189 2.18 -1.08 -9.19
C LEU A 189 3.27 -0.93 -10.25
N VAL A 190 2.98 -0.29 -11.39
CA VAL A 190 3.96 -0.04 -12.46
C VAL A 190 5.11 0.85 -11.96
N GLU A 191 4.81 1.88 -11.17
CA GLU A 191 5.79 2.76 -10.54
C GLU A 191 6.72 1.95 -9.62
N THR A 192 6.14 1.15 -8.73
CA THR A 192 6.89 0.31 -7.78
C THR A 192 7.81 -0.68 -8.50
N LEU A 193 7.29 -1.37 -9.53
CA LEU A 193 8.11 -2.27 -10.35
C LEU A 193 9.25 -1.52 -11.05
N THR A 194 8.98 -0.31 -11.54
CA THR A 194 9.99 0.53 -12.20
C THR A 194 11.07 0.97 -11.22
N ASP A 195 10.70 1.38 -10.01
CA ASP A 195 11.62 1.79 -8.95
C ASP A 195 12.52 0.61 -8.54
N VAL A 196 11.95 -0.55 -8.25
CA VAL A 196 12.74 -1.74 -7.90
C VAL A 196 13.62 -2.23 -9.06
N ALA A 197 13.14 -2.14 -10.30
CA ALA A 197 13.93 -2.51 -11.48
C ALA A 197 15.15 -1.59 -11.70
N ARG A 198 15.10 -0.34 -11.25
CA ARG A 198 16.26 0.58 -11.31
C ARG A 198 17.37 0.14 -10.36
N GLU A 199 17.01 -0.42 -9.21
CA GLU A 199 17.93 -0.91 -8.18
C GLU A 199 18.47 -2.32 -8.48
N ALA A 200 17.71 -3.12 -9.24
CA ALA A 200 18.11 -4.47 -9.63
C ALA A 200 19.32 -4.49 -10.58
N GLN A 201 20.07 -5.61 -10.57
CA GLN A 201 21.25 -5.82 -11.42
C GLN A 201 21.11 -7.08 -12.29
N GLY A 202 21.86 -7.10 -13.40
CA GLY A 202 21.99 -8.26 -14.29
C GLY A 202 20.65 -8.79 -14.83
N ASN A 203 20.49 -10.11 -14.82
CA ASN A 203 19.33 -10.81 -15.40
C ASN A 203 18.00 -10.49 -14.69
N LEU A 204 18.06 -10.08 -13.41
CA LEU A 204 16.86 -9.72 -12.65
C LEU A 204 16.28 -8.39 -13.14
N LYS A 205 17.13 -7.41 -13.44
CA LYS A 205 16.72 -6.15 -14.06
C LYS A 205 16.05 -6.37 -15.41
N ALA A 206 16.65 -7.19 -16.26
CA ALA A 206 16.09 -7.52 -17.57
C ALA A 206 14.71 -8.21 -17.42
N THR A 207 14.59 -9.17 -16.49
CA THR A 207 13.31 -9.85 -16.21
C THR A 207 12.23 -8.86 -15.75
N LEU A 208 12.55 -7.93 -14.83
CA LEU A 208 11.59 -6.93 -14.37
C LEU A 208 11.20 -5.97 -15.49
N GLN A 209 12.14 -5.55 -16.34
CA GLN A 209 11.85 -4.71 -17.49
C GLN A 209 10.92 -5.40 -18.49
N ASP A 210 11.13 -6.68 -18.76
CA ASP A 210 10.24 -7.48 -19.61
C ASP A 210 8.82 -7.53 -19.04
N ILE A 211 8.70 -7.72 -17.72
CA ILE A 211 7.40 -7.72 -17.03
C ILE A 211 6.73 -6.34 -17.08
N ILE A 212 7.47 -5.27 -16.84
CA ILE A 212 6.95 -3.89 -16.93
C ILE A 212 6.46 -3.57 -18.35
N ASN A 213 7.22 -3.98 -19.37
CA ASN A 213 6.84 -3.79 -20.77
C ASN A 213 5.58 -4.59 -21.11
N HIS A 214 5.50 -5.84 -20.64
CA HIS A 214 4.31 -6.66 -20.80
C HIS A 214 3.09 -6.06 -20.09
N ALA A 215 3.25 -5.58 -18.85
CA ALA A 215 2.21 -4.91 -18.08
C ALA A 215 1.66 -3.67 -18.82
N ARG A 216 2.53 -2.86 -19.44
CA ARG A 216 2.11 -1.68 -20.21
C ARG A 216 1.43 -2.03 -21.54
N ALA A 217 1.82 -3.12 -22.18
CA ALA A 217 1.32 -3.49 -23.52
C ALA A 217 0.06 -4.37 -23.48
N SER A 218 0.01 -5.33 -22.56
CA SER A 218 -1.05 -6.35 -22.45
C SER A 218 -2.00 -6.10 -21.27
N GLY A 219 -1.64 -5.20 -20.35
CA GLY A 219 -2.39 -4.88 -19.14
C GLY A 219 -2.21 -5.92 -18.04
N MET A 220 -2.14 -5.47 -16.80
CA MET A 220 -2.16 -6.35 -15.62
C MET A 220 -3.60 -6.75 -15.26
N VAL A 221 -3.77 -7.79 -14.45
CA VAL A 221 -5.10 -8.19 -13.94
C VAL A 221 -5.69 -7.04 -13.13
N VAL A 222 -4.88 -6.37 -12.29
CA VAL A 222 -5.31 -5.19 -11.54
C VAL A 222 -5.81 -4.08 -12.45
N GLY A 223 -5.13 -3.79 -13.56
CA GLY A 223 -5.53 -2.72 -14.48
C GLY A 223 -6.91 -2.97 -15.09
N ARG A 224 -7.15 -4.19 -15.59
CA ARG A 224 -8.46 -4.60 -16.11
C ARG A 224 -9.55 -4.50 -15.05
N ARG A 225 -9.26 -4.96 -13.81
CA ARG A 225 -10.25 -4.93 -12.74
C ARG A 225 -10.55 -3.52 -12.26
N VAL A 226 -9.54 -2.65 -12.18
CA VAL A 226 -9.70 -1.22 -11.85
C VAL A 226 -10.56 -0.52 -12.90
N MET A 227 -10.32 -0.78 -14.19
CA MET A 227 -11.13 -0.20 -15.28
C MET A 227 -12.59 -0.65 -15.21
N GLU A 228 -12.83 -1.94 -14.95
CA GLU A 228 -14.18 -2.47 -14.73
C GLU A 228 -14.85 -1.82 -13.51
N ALA A 229 -14.14 -1.80 -12.37
CA ALA A 229 -14.62 -1.26 -11.11
C ALA A 229 -15.01 0.22 -11.24
N THR A 230 -14.11 1.05 -11.77
CA THR A 230 -14.35 2.49 -11.98
C THR A 230 -15.51 2.75 -12.94
N GLY A 231 -15.64 1.96 -14.01
CA GLY A 231 -16.78 2.04 -14.94
C GLY A 231 -18.12 1.71 -14.27
N GLN A 232 -18.17 0.67 -13.43
CA GLN A 232 -19.38 0.31 -12.68
C GLN A 232 -19.74 1.38 -11.63
N LEU A 233 -18.74 1.93 -10.93
CA LEU A 233 -18.96 2.99 -9.93
C LEU A 233 -19.47 4.28 -10.57
N ALA A 234 -18.94 4.65 -11.75
CA ALA A 234 -19.44 5.80 -12.50
C ALA A 234 -20.94 5.65 -12.84
N GLN A 235 -21.40 4.44 -13.17
CA GLN A 235 -22.82 4.17 -13.40
C GLN A 235 -23.66 4.30 -12.13
N VAL A 236 -23.15 3.82 -10.98
CA VAL A 236 -23.82 3.95 -9.67
C VAL A 236 -23.95 5.43 -9.28
N MET A 237 -22.88 6.20 -9.44
CA MET A 237 -22.88 7.64 -9.17
C MET A 237 -23.86 8.39 -10.09
N ALA A 238 -23.96 8.02 -11.37
CA ALA A 238 -24.90 8.63 -12.31
C ALA A 238 -26.37 8.34 -11.95
N LYS A 239 -26.67 7.17 -11.38
CA LYS A 239 -28.02 6.78 -10.94
C LYS A 239 -28.43 7.41 -9.60
N THR A 240 -27.47 7.87 -8.80
CA THR A 240 -27.71 8.41 -7.46
C THR A 240 -28.07 9.90 -7.55
N ALA A 241 -29.36 10.23 -7.65
CA ALA A 241 -29.86 11.59 -7.95
C ALA A 241 -29.89 12.60 -6.78
N HIS A 242 -29.41 12.24 -5.58
CA HIS A 242 -29.51 13.14 -4.42
C HIS A 242 -28.63 14.41 -4.53
N GLU A 243 -29.18 15.48 -3.95
CA GLU A 243 -28.73 16.88 -3.99
C GLU A 243 -27.25 17.05 -3.64
N GLN A 244 -26.63 18.05 -4.26
CA GLN A 244 -25.25 18.49 -4.06
C GLN A 244 -25.05 19.06 -2.65
N VAL A 245 -25.14 18.22 -1.62
CA VAL A 245 -24.67 18.58 -0.28
C VAL A 245 -23.18 18.21 -0.24
N GLU A 246 -22.32 19.22 -0.23
CA GLU A 246 -20.89 19.01 0.06
C GLU A 246 -20.78 18.40 1.46
N ALA A 247 -20.05 17.29 1.55
CA ALA A 247 -19.82 16.63 2.82
C ALA A 247 -18.62 17.29 3.52
N ASP A 248 -18.81 17.65 4.79
CA ASP A 248 -17.72 18.18 5.60
C ASP A 248 -16.58 17.15 5.75
N VAL A 249 -15.38 17.64 6.07
CA VAL A 249 -14.16 16.83 6.19
C VAL A 249 -14.35 15.65 7.16
N ASP A 250 -15.05 15.87 8.28
CA ASP A 250 -15.35 14.81 9.26
C ASP A 250 -16.26 13.71 8.72
N THR A 251 -17.23 14.08 7.88
CA THR A 251 -18.13 13.14 7.20
C THR A 251 -17.34 12.30 6.22
N LEU A 252 -16.52 12.94 5.37
CA LEU A 252 -15.64 12.24 4.42
C LEU A 252 -14.65 11.31 5.12
N ARG A 253 -14.16 11.70 6.30
CA ARG A 253 -13.25 10.88 7.11
C ARG A 253 -13.95 9.62 7.62
N LYS A 254 -15.17 9.75 8.14
CA LYS A 254 -15.99 8.62 8.61
C LYS A 254 -16.36 7.68 7.46
N GLU A 255 -16.74 8.23 6.30
CA GLU A 255 -17.00 7.46 5.08
C GLU A 255 -15.76 6.65 4.66
N GLY A 256 -14.59 7.26 4.67
CA GLY A 256 -13.32 6.57 4.39
C GLY A 256 -12.99 5.46 5.40
N GLU A 257 -13.25 5.69 6.70
CA GLU A 257 -13.06 4.67 7.74
C GLU A 257 -14.03 3.49 7.60
N LEU A 258 -15.30 3.77 7.28
CA LEU A 258 -16.31 2.75 6.99
C LEU A 258 -15.88 1.91 5.78
N LEU A 259 -15.49 2.56 4.69
CA LEU A 259 -15.04 1.89 3.47
C LEU A 259 -13.83 0.99 3.75
N ALA A 260 -12.81 1.52 4.44
CA ALA A 260 -11.62 0.76 4.80
C ALA A 260 -11.96 -0.47 5.64
N GLY A 261 -12.90 -0.35 6.60
CA GLY A 261 -13.36 -1.48 7.41
C GLY A 261 -14.06 -2.57 6.61
N LEU A 262 -14.95 -2.20 5.68
CA LEU A 262 -15.64 -3.14 4.79
C LEU A 262 -14.64 -3.91 3.91
N ILE A 263 -13.70 -3.18 3.32
CA ILE A 263 -12.70 -3.79 2.44
C ILE A 263 -11.76 -4.69 3.25
N ALA A 264 -11.29 -4.23 4.41
CA ALA A 264 -10.46 -5.04 5.29
C ALA A 264 -11.13 -6.38 5.63
N GLY A 265 -12.42 -6.37 5.98
CA GLY A 265 -13.20 -7.58 6.24
C GLY A 265 -13.28 -8.51 5.03
N ALA A 266 -13.55 -7.96 3.84
CA ALA A 266 -13.59 -8.73 2.60
C ALA A 266 -12.23 -9.38 2.27
N LEU A 267 -11.13 -8.61 2.38
CA LEU A 267 -9.78 -9.11 2.11
C LEU A 267 -9.35 -10.16 3.13
N GLN A 268 -9.69 -10.01 4.41
CA GLN A 268 -9.49 -11.04 5.43
C GLN A 268 -10.21 -12.34 5.08
N GLY A 269 -11.47 -12.24 4.64
CA GLY A 269 -12.24 -13.38 4.15
C GLY A 269 -11.54 -14.11 3.01
N ILE A 270 -11.18 -13.38 1.95
CA ILE A 270 -10.50 -13.96 0.77
C ILE A 270 -9.16 -14.60 1.19
N ALA A 271 -8.34 -13.91 1.98
CA ALA A 271 -7.06 -14.42 2.45
C ALA A 271 -7.21 -15.72 3.27
N ALA A 272 -8.19 -15.79 4.18
CA ALA A 272 -8.45 -16.98 4.99
C ALA A 272 -8.89 -18.18 4.13
N HIS A 273 -9.71 -17.95 3.10
CA HIS A 273 -10.11 -19.00 2.15
C HIS A 273 -8.91 -19.54 1.37
N LEU A 274 -8.01 -18.68 0.90
CA LEU A 274 -6.80 -19.08 0.17
C LEU A 274 -5.83 -19.89 1.02
N GLN A 275 -5.67 -19.54 2.30
CA GLN A 275 -4.82 -20.29 3.24
C GLN A 275 -5.40 -21.68 3.55
N LYS A 276 -6.73 -21.80 3.65
CA LYS A 276 -7.39 -23.10 3.87
C LYS A 276 -7.31 -24.03 2.66
N ALA A 277 -7.25 -23.46 1.45
CA ALA A 277 -7.16 -24.20 0.20
C ALA A 277 -5.72 -24.63 -0.16
N ALA A 278 -4.70 -24.08 0.51
CA ALA A 278 -3.31 -24.47 0.27
C ALA A 278 -3.06 -25.93 0.72
N PRO A 279 -2.44 -26.79 -0.11
CA PRO A 279 -2.17 -28.16 0.26
C PRO A 279 -1.21 -28.19 1.47
N LYS A 280 -1.61 -28.84 2.56
CA LYS A 280 -0.71 -29.09 3.70
C LYS A 280 0.48 -29.89 3.20
N SER A 281 1.65 -29.25 3.15
CA SER A 281 2.91 -29.95 2.92
C SER A 281 3.01 -31.06 3.97
N LYS A 282 3.10 -32.31 3.50
CA LYS A 282 3.30 -33.47 4.37
C LYS A 282 4.63 -33.26 5.10
N GLN A 283 4.58 -32.81 6.35
CA GLN A 283 5.69 -32.95 7.27
C GLN A 283 6.03 -34.44 7.32
N GLY A 284 7.22 -34.78 6.82
CA GLY A 284 7.74 -36.13 6.80
C GLY A 284 7.75 -36.68 8.22
N LYS A 285 6.83 -37.59 8.50
CA LYS A 285 6.93 -38.49 9.64
C LYS A 285 7.88 -39.60 9.20
N THR A 286 9.17 -39.40 9.46
CA THR A 286 10.12 -40.51 9.55
C THR A 286 9.87 -41.20 10.89
N ASP A 287 9.08 -42.27 10.85
CA ASP A 287 9.18 -43.37 11.81
C ASP A 287 9.93 -44.52 11.11
#